data_AF-A0A382XFQ5-F1
#
_entry.id   AF-A0A382XFQ5-F1
#
_cell.length_a   1.000
_cell.length_b   1.000
_cell.length_c   1.000
_cell.angle_alpha   90.00
_cell.angle_beta   90.00
_cell.angle_gamma   90.00
#
_symmetry.space_group_name_H-M   'P 1'
#
loop_
_entity.id
_entity.type
_entity.pdbx_description
1 polymer ?
#
loop_
_entity_poly.entity_id
_entity_poly.type
_entity_poly.pdbx_seq_one_letter_code
_entity_poly.pdbx_strand_id
1 'polypeptide(L)'
;YFDLLLGYEWKLTKSPAGANIWHAVNPKEEDLAPDAEDSSKRVPTMMTTADMAMREDPIYRKISEDFHTNPDQFQDAFARAWFKLLHRDMGPRTRYIGPEVPKEELIWQDPIPTGKSDYDVNAIKEKINNSGLSIQEMVETAWASASTFRWSDMRGGANGARIRLAPQKDWEANKPEQLSKVLGILEGIAKDTGVSVADVIVLSGNVGIEKASGVTVPFTPGRGDASQDQTDEESFAVLEPEADGFRNYLKTNFSVAPEELMLDKAHLLEL
;
A
#
# COMPACT_ATOMS: atom_id res chain seq x y z
N TYR A 1 26.27 13.49 -12.08
CA TYR A 1 25.20 13.06 -13.01
C TYR A 1 24.51 14.26 -13.62
N PHE A 2 23.81 15.08 -12.80
CA PHE A 2 23.07 16.25 -13.30
C PHE A 2 23.94 17.27 -14.04
N ASP A 3 25.19 17.48 -13.60
CA ASP A 3 26.15 18.34 -14.30
C ASP A 3 26.32 17.96 -15.77
N LEU A 4 26.45 16.66 -16.05
CA LEU A 4 26.59 16.15 -17.41
C LEU A 4 25.26 16.18 -18.15
N LEU A 5 24.19 15.71 -17.50
CA LEU A 5 22.86 15.61 -18.11
C LEU A 5 22.39 16.98 -18.63
N LEU A 6 22.48 18.01 -17.80
CA LEU A 6 21.97 19.34 -18.08
C LEU A 6 23.02 20.26 -18.74
N GLY A 7 24.30 19.98 -18.57
CA GLY A 7 25.41 20.81 -19.06
C GLY A 7 25.82 20.58 -20.52
N TYR A 8 25.33 19.52 -21.16
CA TYR A 8 25.69 19.17 -22.53
C TYR A 8 24.48 19.03 -23.45
N GLU A 9 24.73 19.21 -24.74
CA GLU A 9 23.87 18.68 -25.78
C GLU A 9 24.19 17.20 -26.03
N TRP A 10 23.16 16.42 -26.37
CA TRP A 10 23.27 14.97 -26.50
C TRP A 10 22.92 14.52 -27.91
N LYS A 11 23.70 13.56 -28.44
CA LYS A 11 23.46 12.97 -29.77
C LYS A 11 23.20 11.47 -29.65
N LEU A 12 22.08 11.02 -30.23
CA LEU A 12 21.75 9.61 -30.35
C LEU A 12 22.78 8.88 -31.22
N THR A 13 23.24 7.74 -30.72
CA THR A 13 24.23 6.88 -31.38
C THR A 13 24.02 5.41 -30.96
N LYS A 14 24.95 4.54 -31.37
CA LYS A 14 24.95 3.11 -31.07
C LYS A 14 26.09 2.74 -30.13
N SER A 15 25.80 1.89 -29.16
CA SER A 15 26.80 1.25 -28.32
C SER A 15 27.64 0.25 -29.14
N PRO A 16 28.77 -0.25 -28.63
CA PRO A 16 29.53 -1.31 -29.28
C PRO A 16 28.71 -2.58 -29.58
N ALA A 17 27.65 -2.82 -28.81
CA ALA A 17 26.71 -3.94 -29.01
C ALA A 17 25.48 -3.58 -29.87
N GLY A 18 25.41 -2.37 -30.45
CA GLY A 18 24.33 -1.94 -31.34
C GLY A 18 23.07 -1.38 -30.66
N ALA A 19 23.08 -1.22 -29.33
CA ALA A 19 21.99 -0.61 -28.58
C ALA A 19 21.97 0.93 -28.73
N ASN A 20 20.80 1.55 -28.61
CA ASN A 20 20.68 3.01 -28.63
C ASN A 20 21.25 3.62 -27.34
N ILE A 21 22.18 4.55 -27.47
CA ILE A 21 22.76 5.35 -26.38
C ILE A 21 22.92 6.81 -26.83
N TRP A 22 23.16 7.70 -25.89
CA TRP A 22 23.42 9.11 -26.14
C TRP A 22 24.82 9.48 -25.68
N HIS A 23 25.58 10.15 -26.53
CA HIS A 23 26.87 10.75 -26.16
C HIS A 23 26.75 12.26 -26.12
N ALA A 24 27.45 12.87 -25.15
CA ALA A 24 27.61 14.31 -25.08
C ALA A 24 28.29 14.82 -26.35
N VAL A 25 27.81 15.95 -26.88
CA VAL A 25 28.40 16.63 -28.02
C VAL A 25 29.56 17.49 -27.52
N ASN A 26 30.78 17.18 -27.99
CA ASN A 26 32.02 17.87 -27.63
C ASN A 26 32.26 17.97 -26.09
N PRO A 27 32.32 16.84 -25.36
CA PRO A 27 32.56 16.87 -23.92
C PRO A 27 33.96 17.43 -23.62
N LYS A 28 34.08 18.15 -22.50
CA LYS A 28 35.40 18.53 -21.97
C LYS A 28 36.18 17.29 -21.55
N GLU A 29 37.50 17.36 -21.62
CA GLU A 29 38.38 16.24 -21.24
C GLU A 29 38.21 15.83 -19.76
N GLU A 30 37.95 16.81 -18.88
CA GLU A 30 37.70 16.58 -17.45
C GLU A 30 36.41 15.79 -17.16
N ASP A 31 35.44 15.82 -18.08
CA ASP A 31 34.15 15.13 -17.96
C ASP A 31 34.15 13.74 -18.61
N LEU A 32 35.29 13.29 -19.15
CA LEU A 32 35.49 11.92 -19.60
C LEU A 32 35.75 11.00 -18.39
N ALA A 33 35.07 9.84 -18.39
CA ALA A 33 35.24 8.86 -17.34
C ALA A 33 36.57 8.11 -17.50
N PRO A 34 37.22 7.67 -16.41
CA PRO A 34 38.28 6.67 -16.51
C PRO A 34 37.69 5.37 -17.07
N ASP A 35 38.46 4.66 -17.89
CA ASP A 35 38.10 3.32 -18.30
C ASP A 35 38.03 2.38 -17.08
N ALA A 36 37.08 1.44 -17.09
CA ALA A 36 36.81 0.58 -15.95
C ALA A 36 37.94 -0.45 -15.70
N GLU A 37 38.72 -0.83 -16.72
CA GLU A 37 39.84 -1.76 -16.62
C GLU A 37 41.19 -1.03 -16.55
N ASP A 38 41.27 0.18 -17.10
CA ASP A 38 42.52 0.96 -17.18
C ASP A 38 42.29 2.46 -16.95
N SER A 39 42.43 2.89 -15.70
CA SER A 39 42.23 4.29 -15.29
C SER A 39 43.11 5.34 -15.99
N SER A 40 44.17 4.92 -16.71
CA SER A 40 44.98 5.81 -17.54
C SER A 40 44.29 6.23 -18.84
N LYS A 41 43.28 5.46 -19.29
CA LYS A 41 42.46 5.75 -20.46
C LYS A 41 41.22 6.53 -20.05
N ARG A 42 40.84 7.48 -20.91
CA ARG A 42 39.61 8.27 -20.77
C ARG A 42 38.61 7.86 -21.84
N VAL A 43 37.37 7.62 -21.43
CA VAL A 43 36.28 7.17 -22.30
C VAL A 43 35.10 8.14 -22.24
N PRO A 44 34.35 8.32 -23.34
CA PRO A 44 33.14 9.14 -23.34
C PRO A 44 32.10 8.61 -22.35
N THR A 45 31.48 9.51 -21.60
CA THR A 45 30.29 9.17 -20.81
C THR A 45 29.09 8.96 -21.74
N MET A 46 28.11 8.20 -21.26
CA MET A 46 26.88 7.94 -22.00
C MET A 46 25.66 8.20 -21.12
N MET A 47 24.54 8.45 -21.79
CA MET A 47 23.21 8.49 -21.19
C MET A 47 22.29 7.54 -21.96
N THR A 48 21.33 6.97 -21.26
CA THR A 48 20.24 6.20 -21.87
C THR A 48 19.13 7.12 -22.35
N THR A 49 18.20 6.59 -23.15
CA THR A 49 16.98 7.34 -23.47
C THR A 49 16.14 7.66 -22.23
N ALA A 50 16.21 6.84 -21.16
CA ALA A 50 15.53 7.13 -19.90
C ALA A 50 16.15 8.32 -19.16
N ASP A 51 17.49 8.44 -19.18
CA ASP A 51 18.18 9.62 -18.66
C ASP A 51 17.78 10.88 -19.44
N MET A 52 17.67 10.78 -20.77
CA MET A 52 17.20 11.91 -21.59
C MET A 52 15.78 12.34 -21.23
N ALA A 53 14.90 11.41 -20.87
CA ALA A 53 13.55 11.77 -20.40
C ALA A 53 13.59 12.68 -19.16
N MET A 54 14.61 12.55 -18.29
CA MET A 54 14.78 13.43 -17.12
C MET A 54 15.12 14.88 -17.50
N ARG A 55 15.65 15.11 -18.72
CA ARG A 55 15.97 16.44 -19.28
C ARG A 55 14.87 16.97 -20.20
N GLU A 56 14.24 16.10 -20.98
CA GLU A 56 13.32 16.50 -22.06
C GLU A 56 11.86 16.61 -21.59
N ASP A 57 11.42 15.82 -20.61
CA ASP A 57 10.08 15.97 -20.04
C ASP A 57 10.01 17.24 -19.17
N PRO A 58 9.03 18.14 -19.36
CA PRO A 58 8.97 19.40 -18.61
C PRO A 58 8.87 19.23 -17.08
N ILE A 59 8.22 18.17 -16.60
CA ILE A 59 8.05 17.92 -15.16
C ILE A 59 9.37 17.37 -14.60
N TYR A 60 9.93 16.34 -15.24
CA TYR A 60 11.20 15.76 -14.77
C TYR A 60 12.38 16.72 -14.90
N ARG A 61 12.39 17.57 -15.93
CA ARG A 61 13.42 18.58 -16.12
C ARG A 61 13.45 19.55 -14.95
N LYS A 62 12.29 20.06 -14.55
CA LYS A 62 12.18 20.97 -13.40
C LYS A 62 12.73 20.31 -12.13
N ILE A 63 12.34 19.07 -11.87
CA ILE A 63 12.84 18.31 -10.71
C ILE A 63 14.37 18.10 -10.80
N SER A 64 14.88 17.78 -11.99
CA SER A 64 16.32 17.58 -12.22
C SER A 64 17.12 18.86 -12.04
N GLU A 65 16.61 20.00 -12.50
CA GLU A 65 17.22 21.33 -12.31
C GLU A 65 17.18 21.74 -10.83
N ASP A 66 16.07 21.48 -10.13
CA ASP A 66 15.93 21.74 -8.69
C ASP A 66 16.93 20.89 -7.89
N PHE A 67 17.06 19.59 -8.20
CA PHE A 67 18.04 18.69 -7.56
C PHE A 67 19.48 19.02 -7.92
N HIS A 68 19.74 19.51 -9.13
CA HIS A 68 21.07 19.94 -9.55
C HIS A 68 21.54 21.16 -8.74
N THR A 69 20.64 22.11 -8.51
CA THR A 69 20.93 23.33 -7.74
C THR A 69 20.85 23.13 -6.22
N ASN A 70 20.16 22.09 -5.75
CA ASN A 70 19.96 21.77 -4.34
C ASN A 70 20.34 20.30 -4.01
N PRO A 71 21.65 19.96 -3.95
CA PRO A 71 22.10 18.58 -3.78
C PRO A 71 21.65 17.92 -2.47
N ASP A 72 21.49 18.69 -1.39
CA ASP A 72 21.00 18.16 -0.10
C ASP A 72 19.54 17.67 -0.21
N GLN A 73 18.70 18.35 -1.01
CA GLN A 73 17.33 17.92 -1.26
C GLN A 73 17.30 16.64 -2.10
N PHE A 74 18.20 16.54 -3.10
CA PHE A 74 18.36 15.31 -3.87
C PHE A 74 18.77 14.14 -2.97
N GLN A 75 19.73 14.36 -2.06
CA GLN A 75 20.20 13.33 -1.15
C GLN A 75 19.06 12.80 -0.26
N ASP A 76 18.27 13.68 0.37
CA ASP A 76 17.14 13.27 1.21
C ASP A 76 16.06 12.55 0.38
N ALA A 77 15.66 13.13 -0.76
CA ALA A 77 14.64 12.54 -1.62
C ALA A 77 15.05 11.17 -2.16
N PHE A 78 16.29 11.03 -2.63
CA PHE A 78 16.83 9.77 -3.12
C PHE A 78 16.92 8.72 -2.00
N ALA A 79 17.40 9.09 -0.81
CA ALA A 79 17.48 8.17 0.32
C ALA A 79 16.10 7.64 0.72
N ARG A 80 15.08 8.52 0.79
CA ARG A 80 13.69 8.14 1.10
C ARG A 80 13.07 7.28 -0.01
N ALA A 81 13.29 7.64 -1.28
CA ALA A 81 12.79 6.87 -2.42
C ALA A 81 13.44 5.48 -2.50
N TRP A 82 14.75 5.39 -2.25
CA TRP A 82 15.48 4.14 -2.20
C TRP A 82 15.01 3.24 -1.05
N PHE A 83 14.80 3.82 0.15
CA PHE A 83 14.24 3.09 1.27
C PHE A 83 12.84 2.55 0.94
N LYS A 84 11.95 3.38 0.36
CA LYS A 84 10.63 2.92 -0.10
C LYS A 84 10.75 1.80 -1.13
N LEU A 85 11.61 1.94 -2.14
CA LEU A 85 11.78 0.93 -3.19
C LEU A 85 12.11 -0.46 -2.61
N LEU A 86 13.01 -0.52 -1.64
CA LEU A 86 13.50 -1.77 -1.06
C LEU A 86 12.59 -2.38 0.01
N HIS A 87 11.56 -1.66 0.48
CA HIS A 87 10.75 -2.10 1.62
C HIS A 87 9.22 -1.97 1.39
N ARG A 88 8.78 -1.45 0.23
CA ARG A 88 7.34 -1.22 -0.07
C ARG A 88 6.48 -2.48 -0.04
N ASP A 89 7.08 -3.65 -0.20
CA ASP A 89 6.43 -4.97 -0.18
C ASP A 89 6.60 -5.72 1.14
N MET A 90 7.22 -5.09 2.15
CA MET A 90 7.34 -5.66 3.49
C MET A 90 6.10 -5.45 4.36
N GLY A 91 5.12 -4.65 3.90
CA GLY A 91 3.91 -4.32 4.65
C GLY A 91 4.17 -3.52 5.94
N PRO A 92 3.42 -3.77 7.03
CA PRO A 92 3.47 -2.93 8.22
C PRO A 92 4.82 -2.98 8.91
N ARG A 93 5.20 -1.86 9.53
CA ARG A 93 6.48 -1.66 10.23
C ARG A 93 6.75 -2.70 11.34
N THR A 94 5.72 -3.34 11.89
CA THR A 94 5.85 -4.45 12.86
C THR A 94 6.59 -5.67 12.31
N ARG A 95 6.71 -5.80 10.97
CA ARG A 95 7.49 -6.86 10.31
C ARG A 95 8.98 -6.53 10.16
N TYR A 96 9.40 -5.31 10.47
CA TYR A 96 10.77 -4.86 10.27
C TYR A 96 11.60 -5.26 11.49
N ILE A 97 12.76 -5.89 11.25
CA ILE A 97 13.61 -6.46 12.29
C ILE A 97 15.01 -5.89 12.14
N GLY A 98 15.61 -5.46 13.25
CA GLY A 98 17.02 -5.03 13.28
C GLY A 98 17.21 -3.65 13.91
N PRO A 99 18.47 -3.27 14.19
CA PRO A 99 18.79 -2.03 14.89
C PRO A 99 18.68 -0.77 14.01
N GLU A 100 18.60 -0.93 12.68
CA GLU A 100 18.60 0.17 11.71
C GLU A 100 17.21 0.58 11.23
N VAL A 101 16.14 -0.03 11.77
CA VAL A 101 14.76 0.33 11.42
C VAL A 101 14.52 1.79 11.79
N PRO A 102 14.18 2.67 10.82
CA PRO A 102 13.93 4.07 11.11
C PRO A 102 12.80 4.25 12.14
N LYS A 103 12.92 5.32 12.95
CA LYS A 103 11.89 5.69 13.94
C LYS A 103 10.69 6.39 13.30
N GLU A 104 10.93 7.10 12.20
CA GLU A 104 9.89 7.77 11.41
C GLU A 104 8.93 6.73 10.83
N GLU A 105 7.64 6.98 10.97
CA GLU A 105 6.60 6.21 10.29
C GLU A 105 6.26 6.90 8.97
N LEU A 106 6.27 6.12 7.90
CA LEU A 106 6.02 6.64 6.56
C LEU A 106 4.63 6.22 6.10
N ILE A 107 3.91 7.11 5.43
CA ILE A 107 2.51 6.89 5.03
C ILE A 107 2.32 5.61 4.18
N TRP A 108 3.28 5.28 3.32
CA TRP A 108 3.23 4.09 2.46
C TRP A 108 3.41 2.76 3.22
N GLN A 109 3.75 2.80 4.51
CA GLN A 109 3.80 1.64 5.41
C GLN A 109 2.43 1.35 6.04
N ASP A 110 1.39 2.11 5.68
CA ASP A 110 0.03 2.02 6.19
C ASP A 110 -0.04 1.96 7.73
N PRO A 111 0.56 2.94 8.46
CA PRO A 111 0.73 2.87 9.91
C PRO A 111 -0.61 2.74 10.65
N ILE A 112 -0.61 1.99 11.76
CA ILE A 112 -1.79 1.73 12.59
C ILE A 112 -1.39 1.88 14.06
N PRO A 113 -2.09 2.73 14.85
CA PRO A 113 -1.89 2.80 16.30
C PRO A 113 -2.13 1.45 16.96
N THR A 114 -1.44 1.11 18.04
CA THR A 114 -1.72 -0.16 18.75
C THR A 114 -3.05 -0.09 19.50
N GLY A 115 -3.90 -1.11 19.34
CA GLY A 115 -5.16 -1.23 20.08
C GLY A 115 -4.97 -1.80 21.48
N LYS A 116 -6.01 -1.66 22.32
CA LYS A 116 -6.07 -2.35 23.62
C LYS A 116 -6.29 -3.85 23.41
N SER A 117 -5.80 -4.65 24.34
CA SER A 117 -6.02 -6.11 24.35
C SER A 117 -6.60 -6.64 25.66
N ASP A 118 -6.70 -5.78 26.67
CA ASP A 118 -7.12 -6.05 28.04
C ASP A 118 -8.58 -5.65 28.26
N TYR A 119 -9.52 -6.37 27.64
CA TYR A 119 -10.95 -6.14 27.82
C TYR A 119 -11.76 -7.44 27.85
N ASP A 120 -12.97 -7.37 28.40
CA ASP A 120 -13.89 -8.50 28.46
C ASP A 120 -14.56 -8.72 27.09
N VAL A 121 -14.01 -9.66 26.32
CA VAL A 121 -14.51 -10.06 25.01
C VAL A 121 -15.98 -10.51 25.06
N ASN A 122 -16.40 -11.20 26.12
CA ASN A 122 -17.76 -11.74 26.22
C ASN A 122 -18.78 -10.61 26.40
N ALA A 123 -18.44 -9.58 27.18
CA ALA A 123 -19.29 -8.40 27.35
C ALA A 123 -19.51 -7.66 26.01
N ILE A 124 -18.50 -7.61 25.14
CA ILE A 124 -18.64 -7.00 23.80
C ILE A 124 -19.51 -7.89 22.90
N LYS A 125 -19.28 -9.21 22.90
CA LYS A 125 -20.10 -10.16 22.14
C LYS A 125 -21.59 -10.06 22.52
N GLU A 126 -21.90 -9.87 23.79
CA GLU A 126 -23.28 -9.70 24.27
C GLU A 126 -23.91 -8.40 23.72
N LYS A 127 -23.18 -7.28 23.75
CA LYS A 127 -23.63 -6.01 23.14
C LYS A 127 -23.89 -6.16 21.64
N ILE A 128 -23.00 -6.84 20.91
CA ILE A 128 -23.18 -7.14 19.49
C ILE A 128 -24.40 -8.04 19.29
N ASN A 129 -24.59 -9.05 20.13
CA ASN A 129 -25.73 -9.96 20.03
C ASN A 129 -27.08 -9.25 20.16
N ASN A 130 -27.13 -8.22 21.00
CA ASN A 130 -28.31 -7.40 21.27
C ASN A 130 -28.44 -6.17 20.35
N SER A 131 -27.53 -5.99 19.38
CA SER A 131 -27.49 -4.81 18.51
C SER A 131 -28.59 -4.76 17.43
N GLY A 132 -29.27 -5.89 17.18
CA GLY A 132 -30.25 -6.03 16.10
C GLY A 132 -29.64 -6.24 14.71
N LEU A 133 -28.31 -6.32 14.60
CA LEU A 133 -27.64 -6.69 13.35
C LEU A 133 -27.96 -8.13 12.94
N SER A 134 -28.25 -8.33 11.66
CA SER A 134 -28.43 -9.66 11.08
C SER A 134 -27.12 -10.43 10.97
N ILE A 135 -27.20 -11.76 10.86
CA ILE A 135 -26.02 -12.61 10.62
C ILE A 135 -25.27 -12.15 9.36
N GLN A 136 -26.01 -11.84 8.29
CA GLN A 136 -25.42 -11.41 7.03
C GLN A 136 -24.66 -10.08 7.18
N GLU A 137 -25.26 -9.07 7.81
CA GLU A 137 -24.59 -7.77 8.03
C GLU A 137 -23.30 -7.92 8.85
N MET A 138 -23.33 -8.74 9.90
CA MET A 138 -22.16 -9.00 10.75
C MET A 138 -21.03 -9.70 9.97
N VAL A 139 -21.35 -10.76 9.24
CA VAL A 139 -20.37 -11.55 8.49
C VAL A 139 -19.82 -10.80 7.29
N GLU A 140 -20.68 -10.15 6.49
CA GLU A 140 -20.25 -9.39 5.31
C GLU A 140 -19.36 -8.21 5.68
N THR A 141 -19.66 -7.49 6.77
CA THR A 141 -18.84 -6.33 7.19
C THR A 141 -17.46 -6.78 7.69
N ALA A 142 -17.42 -7.87 8.47
CA ALA A 142 -16.15 -8.45 8.90
C ALA A 142 -15.32 -8.97 7.72
N TRP A 143 -15.96 -9.63 6.75
CA TRP A 143 -15.33 -10.08 5.51
C TRP A 143 -14.79 -8.90 4.71
N ALA A 144 -15.61 -7.89 4.44
CA ALA A 144 -15.21 -6.70 3.68
C ALA A 144 -14.01 -5.98 4.32
N SER A 145 -13.91 -6.00 5.65
CA SER A 145 -12.77 -5.42 6.36
C SER A 145 -11.50 -6.27 6.23
N ALA A 146 -11.60 -7.59 6.40
CA ALA A 146 -10.45 -8.48 6.38
C ALA A 146 -9.95 -8.84 4.97
N SER A 147 -10.86 -8.95 4.00
CA SER A 147 -10.56 -9.49 2.67
C SER A 147 -9.76 -8.53 1.78
N THR A 148 -9.50 -7.30 2.23
CA THR A 148 -8.55 -6.41 1.55
C THR A 148 -7.09 -6.83 1.72
N PHE A 149 -6.81 -7.74 2.66
CA PHE A 149 -5.48 -8.29 2.83
C PHE A 149 -4.98 -8.95 1.54
N ARG A 150 -3.68 -8.77 1.26
CA ARG A 150 -2.98 -9.58 0.26
C ARG A 150 -1.57 -9.92 0.75
N TRP A 151 -1.21 -11.20 0.68
CA TRP A 151 0.09 -11.67 1.16
C TRP A 151 1.27 -11.19 0.30
N SER A 152 1.00 -10.81 -0.95
CA SER A 152 2.03 -10.41 -1.93
C SER A 152 2.89 -9.22 -1.48
N ASP A 153 2.29 -8.26 -0.76
CA ASP A 153 2.98 -7.09 -0.19
C ASP A 153 2.57 -6.81 1.26
N MET A 154 1.81 -7.74 1.86
CA MET A 154 1.35 -7.70 3.25
C MET A 154 0.51 -6.46 3.61
N ARG A 155 -0.16 -5.84 2.61
CA ARG A 155 -1.06 -4.69 2.79
C ARG A 155 -2.51 -5.13 3.00
N GLY A 156 -3.34 -4.19 3.45
CA GLY A 156 -4.76 -4.39 3.70
C GLY A 156 -5.06 -5.13 5.00
N GLY A 157 -6.26 -5.70 5.10
CA GLY A 157 -6.74 -6.45 6.25
C GLY A 157 -7.54 -5.61 7.26
N ALA A 158 -8.03 -6.28 8.30
CA ALA A 158 -8.98 -5.69 9.24
C ALA A 158 -8.33 -4.75 10.29
N ASN A 159 -7.02 -4.83 10.50
CA ASN A 159 -6.34 -3.96 11.46
C ASN A 159 -6.32 -2.52 10.93
N GLY A 160 -6.64 -1.54 11.79
CA GLY A 160 -6.79 -0.14 11.42
C GLY A 160 -8.23 0.29 11.09
N ALA A 161 -9.19 -0.65 10.99
CA ALA A 161 -10.58 -0.38 10.63
C ALA A 161 -10.74 0.49 9.37
N ARG A 162 -9.84 0.37 8.39
CA ARG A 162 -9.83 1.24 7.20
C ARG A 162 -11.08 1.12 6.33
N ILE A 163 -11.90 0.08 6.54
CA ILE A 163 -13.24 -0.03 5.95
C ILE A 163 -14.16 1.16 6.25
N ARG A 164 -13.96 1.89 7.37
CA ARG A 164 -14.73 3.11 7.69
C ARG A 164 -14.15 4.38 7.07
N LEU A 165 -12.97 4.31 6.48
CA LEU A 165 -12.21 5.43 5.93
C LEU A 165 -12.32 5.46 4.41
N ALA A 166 -12.00 6.61 3.81
CA ALA A 166 -11.85 6.69 2.37
C ALA A 166 -10.57 5.95 1.93
N PRO A 167 -10.60 5.23 0.78
CA PRO A 167 -11.74 5.10 -0.14
C PRO A 167 -12.68 3.92 0.20
N GLN A 168 -12.33 3.04 1.13
CA GLN A 168 -13.00 1.74 1.31
C GLN A 168 -14.49 1.85 1.69
N LYS A 169 -14.85 2.87 2.46
CA LYS A 169 -16.25 3.11 2.87
C LYS A 169 -17.17 3.39 1.68
N ASP A 170 -16.60 3.86 0.57
CA ASP A 170 -17.31 4.31 -0.62
C ASP A 170 -17.27 3.28 -1.77
N TRP A 171 -16.55 2.17 -1.60
CA TRP A 171 -16.48 1.10 -2.61
C TRP A 171 -17.83 0.42 -2.82
N GLU A 172 -18.20 0.21 -4.08
CA GLU A 172 -19.47 -0.44 -4.45
C GLU A 172 -19.58 -1.85 -3.84
N ALA A 173 -18.49 -2.62 -3.90
CA ALA A 173 -18.40 -3.97 -3.32
C ALA A 173 -18.76 -4.00 -1.83
N ASN A 174 -18.57 -2.88 -1.13
CA ASN A 174 -18.81 -2.76 0.31
C ASN A 174 -20.21 -2.26 0.66
N LYS A 175 -21.10 -2.02 -0.32
CA LYS A 175 -22.49 -1.59 -0.11
C LYS A 175 -22.58 -0.38 0.85
N PRO A 176 -22.13 0.83 0.44
CA PRO A 176 -21.91 1.95 1.36
C PRO A 176 -23.09 2.30 2.29
N GLU A 177 -24.34 2.16 1.83
CA GLU A 177 -25.53 2.37 2.66
C GLU A 177 -25.67 1.35 3.80
N GLN A 178 -25.54 0.05 3.49
CA GLN A 178 -25.53 -1.02 4.49
C GLN A 178 -24.34 -0.87 5.44
N LEU A 179 -23.16 -0.61 4.88
CA LEU A 179 -21.94 -0.45 5.67
C LEU A 179 -22.06 0.71 6.66
N SER A 180 -22.55 1.87 6.23
CA SER A 180 -22.75 3.05 7.09
C SER A 180 -23.67 2.73 8.27
N LYS A 181 -24.79 2.02 8.04
CA LYS A 181 -25.68 1.56 9.11
C LYS A 181 -24.95 0.65 10.11
N VAL A 182 -24.23 -0.35 9.62
CA VAL A 182 -23.53 -1.32 10.48
C VAL A 182 -22.43 -0.62 11.28
N LEU A 183 -21.60 0.20 10.62
CA LEU A 183 -20.54 0.96 11.28
C LEU A 183 -21.08 1.89 12.36
N GLY A 184 -22.20 2.59 12.13
CA GLY A 184 -22.80 3.45 13.16
C GLY A 184 -23.14 2.70 14.46
N ILE A 185 -23.57 1.44 14.35
CA ILE A 185 -23.85 0.58 15.51
C ILE A 185 -22.55 0.10 16.17
N LEU A 186 -21.61 -0.42 15.37
CA LEU A 186 -20.35 -0.98 15.87
C LEU A 186 -19.43 0.09 16.48
N GLU A 187 -19.40 1.30 15.91
CA GLU A 187 -18.69 2.45 16.47
C GLU A 187 -19.29 2.90 17.80
N GLY A 188 -20.62 2.83 17.96
CA GLY A 188 -21.28 3.05 19.24
C GLY A 188 -20.83 2.06 20.31
N ILE A 189 -20.77 0.77 19.97
CA ILE A 189 -20.29 -0.29 20.87
C ILE A 189 -18.81 -0.06 21.23
N ALA A 190 -17.97 0.24 20.24
CA ALA A 190 -16.55 0.54 20.44
C ALA A 190 -16.36 1.73 21.38
N LYS A 191 -17.11 2.82 21.16
CA LYS A 191 -17.09 4.01 22.02
C LYS A 191 -17.52 3.71 23.45
N ASP A 192 -18.60 2.97 23.64
CA ASP A 192 -19.13 2.64 24.97
C ASP A 192 -18.19 1.76 25.80
N THR A 193 -17.35 0.98 25.12
CA THR A 193 -16.48 -0.02 25.76
C THR A 193 -15.02 0.39 25.80
N GLY A 194 -14.64 1.40 25.02
CA GLY A 194 -13.25 1.86 24.88
C GLY A 194 -12.34 0.87 24.14
N VAL A 195 -12.94 -0.06 23.39
CA VAL A 195 -12.27 -1.02 22.48
C VAL A 195 -12.21 -0.40 21.08
N SER A 196 -11.24 -0.82 20.26
CA SER A 196 -11.16 -0.33 18.88
C SER A 196 -12.34 -0.79 18.04
N VAL A 197 -12.72 0.03 17.07
CA VAL A 197 -13.74 -0.36 16.08
C VAL A 197 -13.25 -1.56 15.26
N ALA A 198 -11.94 -1.63 14.96
CA ALA A 198 -11.35 -2.75 14.24
C ALA A 198 -11.61 -4.11 14.93
N ASP A 199 -11.42 -4.19 16.24
CA ASP A 199 -11.71 -5.41 16.98
C ASP A 199 -13.22 -5.68 17.09
N VAL A 200 -14.05 -4.64 17.26
CA VAL A 200 -15.51 -4.80 17.29
C VAL A 200 -16.05 -5.31 15.95
N ILE A 201 -15.51 -4.87 14.80
CA ILE A 201 -15.87 -5.39 13.46
C ILE A 201 -15.58 -6.87 13.34
N VAL A 202 -14.37 -7.31 13.70
CA VAL A 202 -13.99 -8.73 13.61
C VAL A 202 -14.81 -9.57 14.58
N LEU A 203 -15.00 -9.07 15.82
CA LEU A 203 -15.79 -9.76 16.82
C LEU A 203 -17.27 -9.87 16.41
N SER A 204 -17.79 -8.88 15.69
CA SER A 204 -19.11 -8.93 15.08
C SER A 204 -19.23 -10.07 14.07
N GLY A 205 -18.24 -10.23 13.19
CA GLY A 205 -18.14 -11.38 12.29
C GLY A 205 -18.13 -12.73 13.03
N ASN A 206 -17.30 -12.85 14.07
CA ASN A 206 -17.25 -14.05 14.92
C ASN A 206 -18.62 -14.36 15.52
N VAL A 207 -19.31 -13.37 16.09
CA VAL A 207 -20.66 -13.52 16.65
C VAL A 207 -21.67 -13.98 15.58
N GLY A 208 -21.58 -13.44 14.37
CA GLY A 208 -22.40 -13.89 13.24
C GLY A 208 -22.18 -15.36 12.88
N ILE A 209 -20.92 -15.80 12.82
CA ILE A 209 -20.56 -17.20 12.54
C ILE A 209 -20.97 -18.11 13.69
N GLU A 210 -20.76 -17.70 14.94
CA GLU A 210 -21.17 -18.44 16.15
C GLU A 210 -22.69 -18.66 16.17
N LYS A 211 -23.48 -17.63 15.83
CA LYS A 211 -24.94 -17.73 15.69
C LYS A 211 -25.36 -18.68 14.57
N ALA A 212 -24.67 -18.66 13.43
CA ALA A 212 -25.02 -19.47 12.27
C ALA A 212 -24.62 -20.96 12.44
N SER A 213 -23.48 -21.22 13.08
CA SER A 213 -22.87 -22.55 13.16
C SER A 213 -23.06 -23.25 14.51
N GLY A 214 -23.30 -22.49 15.59
CA GLY A 214 -23.28 -23.00 16.96
C GLY A 214 -21.87 -23.30 17.50
N VAL A 215 -20.80 -22.97 16.76
CA VAL A 215 -19.41 -23.24 17.14
C VAL A 215 -18.71 -21.95 17.57
N THR A 216 -17.99 -21.98 18.68
CA THR A 216 -17.18 -20.85 19.17
C THR A 216 -16.02 -20.55 18.21
N VAL A 217 -15.86 -19.29 17.85
CA VAL A 217 -14.80 -18.82 16.96
C VAL A 217 -13.70 -18.14 17.78
N PRO A 218 -12.43 -18.59 17.66
CA PRO A 218 -11.30 -17.94 18.32
C PRO A 218 -11.19 -16.46 17.98
N PHE A 219 -10.78 -15.65 18.96
CA PHE A 219 -10.61 -14.22 18.79
C PHE A 219 -9.32 -13.75 19.45
N THR A 220 -8.55 -12.95 18.73
CA THR A 220 -7.32 -12.31 19.22
C THR A 220 -7.52 -10.80 19.22
N PRO A 221 -7.49 -10.14 20.40
CA PRO A 221 -7.65 -8.69 20.53
C PRO A 221 -6.35 -7.94 20.21
N GLY A 222 -6.43 -6.62 20.09
CA GLY A 222 -5.27 -5.73 19.94
C GLY A 222 -5.24 -4.94 18.64
N ARG A 223 -6.27 -5.05 17.78
CA ARG A 223 -6.33 -4.24 16.55
C ARG A 223 -6.52 -2.78 16.89
N GLY A 224 -5.83 -1.93 16.15
CA GLY A 224 -5.94 -0.48 16.28
C GLY A 224 -6.93 0.14 15.32
N ASP A 225 -7.14 1.43 15.53
CA ASP A 225 -7.98 2.29 14.72
C ASP A 225 -7.08 3.32 14.01
N ALA A 226 -6.94 3.23 12.69
CA ALA A 226 -6.19 4.21 11.91
C ALA A 226 -7.03 5.48 11.69
N SER A 227 -6.34 6.61 11.45
CA SER A 227 -6.96 7.86 11.00
C SER A 227 -6.91 8.00 9.47
N GLN A 228 -7.66 8.97 8.93
CA GLN A 228 -7.57 9.33 7.51
C GLN A 228 -6.18 9.84 7.15
N ASP A 229 -5.52 10.61 8.02
CA ASP A 229 -4.15 11.10 7.82
C ASP A 229 -3.11 9.96 7.74
N GLN A 230 -3.44 8.79 8.29
CA GLN A 230 -2.64 7.56 8.21
C GLN A 230 -3.04 6.66 7.03
N THR A 231 -3.88 7.16 6.11
CA THR A 231 -4.45 6.38 5.00
C THR A 231 -4.30 7.17 3.70
N ASP A 232 -3.32 6.78 2.88
CA ASP A 232 -3.15 7.31 1.52
C ASP A 232 -4.23 6.73 0.61
N GLU A 233 -5.22 7.55 0.26
CA GLU A 233 -6.41 7.12 -0.48
C GLU A 233 -6.05 6.53 -1.86
N GLU A 234 -5.12 7.15 -2.57
CA GLU A 234 -4.66 6.68 -3.88
C GLU A 234 -3.95 5.33 -3.75
N SER A 235 -3.15 5.17 -2.71
CA SER A 235 -2.47 3.91 -2.40
C SER A 235 -3.43 2.80 -1.98
N PHE A 236 -4.58 3.11 -1.38
CA PHE A 236 -5.60 2.13 -1.03
C PHE A 236 -6.55 1.77 -2.18
N ALA A 237 -6.68 2.62 -3.20
CA ALA A 237 -7.54 2.37 -4.36
C ALA A 237 -7.17 1.06 -5.10
N VAL A 238 -5.89 0.68 -5.11
CA VAL A 238 -5.42 -0.59 -5.72
C VAL A 238 -5.82 -1.85 -4.94
N LEU A 239 -6.49 -1.70 -3.80
CA LEU A 239 -7.05 -2.80 -2.99
C LEU A 239 -8.56 -2.97 -3.20
N GLU A 240 -9.20 -2.10 -3.99
CA GLU A 240 -10.61 -2.27 -4.34
C GLU A 240 -10.78 -3.58 -5.12
N PRO A 241 -11.66 -4.50 -4.68
CA PRO A 241 -11.85 -5.77 -5.37
C PRO A 241 -12.61 -5.53 -6.68
N GLU A 242 -12.02 -5.96 -7.79
CA GLU A 242 -12.71 -6.04 -9.09
C GLU A 242 -13.72 -7.21 -9.13
N ALA A 243 -13.42 -8.26 -8.38
CA ALA A 243 -14.30 -9.41 -8.14
C ALA A 243 -14.10 -9.93 -6.72
N ASP A 244 -15.17 -10.44 -6.11
CA ASP A 244 -15.13 -11.12 -4.82
C ASP A 244 -16.13 -12.28 -4.84
N GLY A 245 -15.64 -13.46 -5.23
CA GLY A 245 -16.45 -14.68 -5.32
C GLY A 245 -17.06 -15.11 -3.98
N PHE A 246 -16.44 -14.75 -2.85
CA PHE A 246 -16.94 -15.06 -1.51
C PHE A 246 -18.17 -14.22 -1.12
N ARG A 247 -18.37 -13.07 -1.80
CA ARG A 247 -19.58 -12.25 -1.72
C ARG A 247 -20.44 -12.32 -2.99
N ASN A 248 -20.07 -13.17 -3.95
CA ASN A 248 -20.68 -13.23 -5.28
C ASN A 248 -20.75 -11.84 -5.96
N TYR A 249 -19.69 -11.04 -5.83
CA TYR A 249 -19.58 -9.71 -6.42
C TYR A 249 -18.68 -9.74 -7.66
N LEU A 250 -19.13 -9.05 -8.71
CA LEU A 250 -18.39 -8.83 -9.94
C LEU A 250 -18.66 -7.41 -10.42
N LYS A 251 -17.62 -6.56 -10.46
CA LYS A 251 -17.75 -5.13 -10.80
C LYS A 251 -18.25 -4.92 -12.23
N THR A 252 -17.76 -5.73 -13.16
CA THR A 252 -18.17 -5.73 -14.57
C THR A 252 -17.90 -7.09 -15.21
N ASN A 253 -18.39 -7.31 -16.43
CA ASN A 253 -18.04 -8.50 -17.19
C ASN A 253 -16.59 -8.38 -17.70
N PHE A 254 -15.70 -9.20 -17.15
CA PHE A 254 -14.29 -9.28 -17.57
C PHE A 254 -14.09 -10.31 -18.70
N SER A 255 -12.95 -10.23 -19.37
CA SER A 255 -12.51 -11.25 -20.34
C SER A 255 -11.99 -12.54 -19.67
N VAL A 256 -11.62 -12.44 -18.39
CA VAL A 256 -11.16 -13.54 -17.53
C VAL A 256 -12.39 -14.15 -16.85
N ALA A 257 -12.41 -15.48 -16.70
CA ALA A 257 -13.56 -16.16 -16.12
C ALA A 257 -13.70 -15.87 -14.61
N PRO A 258 -14.92 -15.73 -14.06
CA PRO A 258 -15.11 -15.45 -12.63
C PRO A 258 -14.44 -16.44 -11.68
N GLU A 259 -14.36 -17.73 -12.05
CA GLU A 259 -13.67 -18.77 -11.31
C GLU A 259 -12.15 -18.54 -11.24
N GLU A 260 -11.53 -18.01 -12.30
CA GLU A 260 -10.10 -17.66 -12.30
C GLU A 260 -9.84 -16.44 -11.42
N LEU A 261 -10.72 -15.45 -11.44
CA LEU A 261 -10.66 -14.28 -10.54
C LEU A 261 -10.85 -14.69 -9.07
N MET A 262 -11.72 -15.67 -8.80
CA MET A 262 -11.89 -16.24 -7.47
C MET A 262 -10.63 -16.96 -6.99
N LEU A 263 -9.96 -17.73 -7.86
CA LEU A 263 -8.69 -18.39 -7.54
C LEU A 263 -7.56 -17.39 -7.28
N ASP A 264 -7.45 -16.33 -8.08
CA ASP A 264 -6.49 -15.25 -7.86
C ASP A 264 -6.74 -14.56 -6.50
N LYS A 265 -8.01 -14.27 -6.17
CA LYS A 265 -8.38 -13.70 -4.88
C LYS A 265 -8.04 -14.62 -3.71
N ALA A 266 -8.36 -15.91 -3.82
CA ALA A 266 -8.05 -16.90 -2.80
C ALA A 266 -6.53 -17.02 -2.59
N HIS A 267 -5.76 -17.02 -3.68
CA HIS A 267 -4.31 -17.01 -3.63
C HIS A 267 -3.77 -15.81 -2.85
N LEU A 268 -4.26 -14.58 -3.10
CA LEU A 268 -3.85 -13.38 -2.34
C LEU A 268 -4.20 -13.46 -0.84
N LEU A 269 -5.21 -14.24 -0.47
CA LEU A 269 -5.63 -14.46 0.92
C LEU A 269 -4.96 -15.68 1.58
N GLU A 270 -4.11 -16.42 0.86
CA GLU A 270 -3.53 -17.69 1.30
C GLU A 270 -4.61 -18.75 1.68
N LEU A 271 -5.70 -18.81 0.92
CA LEU A 271 -6.82 -19.76 1.10
C LEU A 271 -6.73 -20.99 0.18
#